data_AF-A0A8J6XIL7-F1
#
_entry.id   AF-A0A8J6XIL7-F1
#
_cell.length_a   1.000
_cell.length_b   1.000
_cell.length_c   1.000
_cell.angle_alpha   90.00
_cell.angle_beta   90.00
_cell.angle_gamma   90.00
#
_symmetry.space_group_name_H-M   'P 1'
#
loop_
_entity.id
_entity.type
_entity.pdbx_description
1 polymer ?
#
loop_
_entity_poly.entity_id
_entity_poly.type
_entity_poly.pdbx_seq_one_letter_code
_entity_poly.pdbx_strand_id
1 'polypeptide(L)'
;MNISLTPKQEQFIQEQLKSGRYSTSDEVIAQALQLLEEDERNYLHWVEENREKVAVGIEQADKGQLTNGKVAIARVLENILDKTHQSQA
;
A
#
# COMPACT_ATOMS: atom_id res chain seq x y z
N MET A 1 8.83 10.26 -28.63
CA MET A 1 8.12 8.97 -28.51
C MET A 1 6.65 9.27 -28.77
N ASN A 2 5.98 8.52 -29.64
CA ASN A 2 4.54 8.70 -29.86
C ASN A 2 3.79 7.68 -29.01
N ILE A 3 2.90 8.17 -28.14
CA ILE A 3 2.05 7.33 -27.29
C ILE A 3 0.63 7.49 -27.82
N SER A 4 0.00 6.38 -28.18
CA SER A 4 -1.41 6.37 -28.58
C SER A 4 -2.28 6.21 -27.35
N LEU A 5 -3.23 7.12 -27.19
CA LEU A 5 -4.22 7.07 -26.12
C LEU A 5 -5.48 6.36 -26.59
N THR A 6 -6.14 5.67 -25.67
CA THR A 6 -7.50 5.18 -25.89
C THR A 6 -8.48 6.35 -25.81
N PRO A 7 -9.66 6.28 -26.46
CA PRO A 7 -10.67 7.34 -26.38
C PRO A 7 -11.07 7.69 -24.94
N LYS A 8 -11.06 6.70 -24.03
CA LYS A 8 -11.34 6.91 -22.60
C LYS A 8 -10.27 7.74 -21.91
N GLN A 9 -8.99 7.50 -22.22
CA GLN A 9 -7.87 8.29 -21.66
C GLN A 9 -7.89 9.72 -22.18
N GLU A 10 -8.19 9.91 -23.48
CA GLU A 10 -8.36 11.25 -24.06
C GLU A 10 -9.49 12.01 -23.37
N GLN A 11 -10.65 11.37 -23.18
CA GLN A 11 -11.78 11.99 -22.49
C GLN A 11 -11.40 12.41 -21.06
N PHE A 12 -10.73 11.54 -20.31
CA PHE A 12 -10.26 11.84 -18.97
C PHE A 12 -9.34 13.07 -18.95
N ILE A 13 -8.34 13.13 -19.85
CA ILE A 13 -7.44 14.28 -19.95
C ILE A 13 -8.23 15.55 -20.27
N GLN A 14 -9.17 15.49 -21.21
CA GLN A 14 -10.02 16.64 -21.56
C GLN A 14 -10.87 17.13 -20.38
N GLU A 15 -11.40 16.23 -19.56
CA GLU A 15 -12.13 16.59 -18.34
C GLU A 15 -11.22 17.29 -17.31
N GLN A 16 -9.98 16.81 -17.15
CA GLN A 16 -8.99 17.45 -16.27
C GLN A 16 -8.62 18.86 -16.75
N LEU A 17 -8.45 19.07 -18.05
CA LEU A 17 -8.19 20.40 -18.62
C LEU A 17 -9.39 21.34 -18.45
N LYS A 18 -10.60 20.87 -18.74
CA LYS A 18 -11.84 21.65 -18.56
C LYS A 18 -12.07 22.08 -17.11
N SER A 19 -11.59 21.29 -16.15
CA SER A 19 -11.68 21.65 -14.73
C SER A 19 -10.81 22.86 -14.35
N GLY A 20 -9.85 23.25 -15.20
CA GLY A 20 -8.88 24.31 -14.93
C GLY A 20 -7.76 23.88 -13.97
N ARG A 21 -7.73 22.63 -13.52
CA ARG A 21 -6.69 22.08 -12.65
C ARG A 21 -5.34 21.95 -13.36
N TYR A 22 -5.36 21.72 -14.67
CA TYR A 22 -4.16 21.57 -15.50
C TYR A 22 -4.29 22.41 -16.77
N SER A 23 -3.17 22.94 -17.23
CA SER A 23 -3.11 23.81 -18.41
C SER A 23 -2.83 23.03 -19.69
N THR A 24 -2.17 21.88 -19.60
CA THR A 24 -1.76 21.06 -20.75
C THR A 24 -1.96 19.56 -20.50
N SER A 25 -2.12 18.78 -21.57
CA SER A 25 -2.18 17.31 -21.48
C SER A 25 -0.91 16.73 -20.86
N ASP A 26 0.23 17.37 -21.10
CA ASP A 26 1.53 16.90 -20.63
C ASP A 26 1.64 17.02 -19.10
N GLU A 27 1.05 18.05 -18.49
CA GLU A 27 0.95 18.15 -17.04
C GLU A 27 0.12 17.03 -16.42
N VAL A 28 -1.01 16.68 -17.06
CA VAL A 28 -1.87 15.57 -16.60
C VAL A 28 -1.11 14.25 -16.68
N ILE A 29 -0.41 14.01 -17.79
CA ILE A 29 0.37 12.80 -18.02
C ILE A 29 1.56 12.73 -17.05
N ALA A 30 2.28 13.84 -16.83
CA ALA A 30 3.38 13.91 -15.89
C ALA A 30 2.92 13.59 -14.47
N GLN A 31 1.79 14.14 -14.03
CA GLN A 31 1.23 13.83 -12.72
C GLN A 31 0.83 12.35 -12.60
N ALA A 32 0.23 11.78 -13.65
CA ALA A 32 -0.14 10.36 -13.65
C ALA A 32 1.10 9.45 -13.55
N LEU A 33 2.18 9.78 -14.26
CA LEU A 33 3.44 9.05 -14.18
C LEU A 33 4.13 9.20 -12.82
N GLN A 34 4.09 10.39 -12.22
CA GLN A 34 4.61 10.59 -10.87
C GLN A 34 3.88 9.73 -9.84
N LEU A 35 2.55 9.65 -9.94
CA LEU A 35 1.74 8.79 -9.06
C LEU A 35 2.06 7.32 -9.26
N LEU A 36 2.27 6.88 -10.51
CA LEU A 36 2.70 5.51 -10.81
C LEU A 36 4.06 5.22 -10.17
N GLU A 37 5.03 6.11 -10.32
CA GLU A 37 6.37 5.94 -9.74
C GLU A 37 6.32 5.90 -8.20
N GLU A 38 5.46 6.72 -7.59
CA GLU A 38 5.24 6.70 -6.13
C GLU A 38 4.64 5.38 -5.66
N ASP A 39 3.62 4.87 -6.35
CA ASP A 39 3.01 3.58 -6.05
C ASP A 39 4.03 2.43 -6.18
N GLU A 40 4.83 2.43 -7.25
CA GLU A 40 5.88 1.44 -7.47
C GLU A 40 6.95 1.47 -6.36
N ARG A 41 7.40 2.67 -5.95
CA ARG A 41 8.35 2.81 -4.84
C ARG A 41 7.76 2.32 -3.52
N ASN A 42 6.50 2.68 -3.23
CA ASN A 42 5.81 2.24 -2.02
C ASN A 42 5.64 0.71 -1.99
N TYR A 43 5.28 0.12 -3.14
CA TYR A 43 5.18 -1.33 -3.28
C TYR A 43 6.52 -2.02 -3.03
N LEU A 44 7.60 -1.55 -3.65
CA LEU A 44 8.93 -2.15 -3.48
C LEU A 44 9.41 -2.05 -2.03
N HIS A 45 9.19 -0.90 -1.39
CA HIS A 45 9.52 -0.72 0.02
C HIS A 45 8.72 -1.68 0.91
N TRP A 46 7.41 -1.79 0.69
CA TRP A 46 6.57 -2.76 1.39
C TRP A 46 7.06 -4.20 1.18
N VAL A 47 7.45 -4.58 -0.04
CA VAL A 47 7.98 -5.92 -0.31
C VAL A 47 9.26 -6.18 0.49
N GLU A 48 10.18 -5.21 0.53
CA GLU A 48 11.45 -5.33 1.26
C GLU A 48 11.19 -5.52 2.77
N GLU A 49 10.40 -4.64 3.38
CA GLU A 49 10.07 -4.72 4.80
C GLU A 49 9.37 -6.05 5.17
N ASN A 50 8.49 -6.55 4.30
CA ASN A 50 7.75 -7.77 4.58
C ASN A 50 8.60 -9.02 4.33
N ARG A 51 9.53 -9.01 3.38
CA ARG A 51 10.47 -10.12 3.17
C ARG A 51 11.31 -10.38 4.41
N GLU A 52 11.78 -9.32 5.08
CA GLU A 52 12.53 -9.47 6.33
C GLU A 52 11.68 -10.11 7.43
N LYS A 53 10.44 -9.65 7.62
CA LYS A 53 9.50 -10.20 8.61
C LYS A 53 9.16 -11.67 8.33
N VAL A 54 8.97 -12.02 7.06
CA VAL A 54 8.71 -13.41 6.64
C VAL A 54 9.94 -14.29 6.89
N ALA A 55 11.15 -13.81 6.58
CA ALA A 55 12.38 -14.56 6.84
C ALA A 55 12.55 -14.87 8.34
N VAL A 56 12.30 -13.89 9.21
CA VAL A 56 12.28 -14.09 10.67
C VAL A 56 11.23 -15.13 11.07
N GLY A 57 10.02 -15.05 10.52
CA GLY A 57 8.95 -16.02 10.79
C GLY A 57 9.31 -17.45 10.38
N ILE A 58 9.99 -17.62 9.24
CA ILE A 58 10.49 -18.93 8.77
C ILE A 58 11.55 -19.46 9.75
N GLU A 59 12.52 -18.64 10.16
CA GLU A 59 13.55 -19.06 11.11
C GLU A 59 12.95 -19.48 12.47
N GLN A 60 11.94 -18.74 12.95
CA GLN A 60 11.21 -19.10 14.17
C GLN A 60 10.45 -20.42 14.00
N ALA A 61 9.85 -20.65 12.83
CA ALA A 61 9.16 -21.89 12.52
C ALA A 61 10.12 -23.09 12.52
N ASP A 62 11.29 -22.95 11.88
CA ASP A 62 12.33 -23.98 11.82
C ASP A 62 12.86 -24.32 13.22
N LYS A 63 12.92 -23.34 14.12
CA LYS A 63 13.26 -23.53 15.54
C LYS A 63 12.11 -24.09 16.39
N GLY A 64 10.96 -24.37 15.80
CA GLY A 64 9.78 -24.90 16.50
C GLY A 64 9.06 -23.88 17.37
N GLN A 65 9.30 -22.58 17.18
CA GLN A 65 8.71 -21.48 17.97
C GLN A 65 7.29 -21.10 17.52
N LEU A 66 6.56 -22.05 16.94
CA LEU A 66 5.19 -21.85 16.51
C LEU A 66 4.23 -21.94 17.71
N THR A 67 3.08 -21.30 17.58
CA THR A 67 1.98 -21.40 18.55
C THR A 67 0.71 -21.90 17.87
N ASN A 68 -0.19 -22.49 18.66
CA ASN A 68 -1.50 -22.87 18.15
C ASN A 68 -2.32 -21.62 17.78
N GLY A 69 -2.96 -21.65 16.61
CA GLY A 69 -3.73 -20.51 16.09
C GLY A 69 -4.85 -20.01 17.03
N LYS A 70 -5.56 -20.91 17.73
CA LYS A 70 -6.59 -20.50 18.70
C LYS A 70 -5.99 -19.75 19.89
N VAL A 71 -4.82 -20.20 20.36
CA VAL A 71 -4.08 -19.55 21.45
C VAL A 71 -3.54 -18.19 21.02
N ALA A 72 -3.03 -18.08 19.78
CA ALA A 72 -2.57 -16.82 19.22
C ALA A 72 -3.70 -15.78 19.16
N ILE A 73 -4.85 -16.16 18.61
CA ILE A 73 -6.02 -15.27 18.51
C ILE A 73 -6.50 -14.84 19.90
N ALA A 74 -6.61 -15.77 20.85
CA ALA A 74 -7.02 -15.44 22.22
C ALA A 74 -6.11 -14.38 22.86
N ARG A 75 -4.78 -14.52 22.73
CA ARG A 75 -3.80 -13.55 23.23
C ARG A 75 -3.91 -12.19 22.55
N VAL A 76 -4.16 -12.16 21.24
CA VAL A 76 -4.33 -10.89 20.50
C VAL A 76 -5.58 -10.15 21.00
N LEU A 77 -6.69 -10.86 21.17
CA LEU A 77 -7.93 -10.27 21.67
C LEU A 77 -7.78 -9.75 23.11
N GLU A 78 -7.14 -10.51 23.98
CA GLU A 78 -6.81 -10.10 25.36
C GLU A 78 -6.01 -8.78 25.37
N ASN A 79 -4.94 -8.71 24.57
CA ASN A 79 -4.10 -7.51 24.47
C ASN A 79 -4.86 -6.27 23.94
N ILE A 80 -5.84 -6.46 23.06
CA ILE A 80 -6.66 -5.35 22.53
C ILE A 80 -7.63 -4.84 23.61
N LEU A 81 -8.24 -5.75 24.36
CA LEU A 81 -9.18 -5.40 25.44
C LEU A 81 -8.45 -4.69 26.59
N ASP A 82 -7.27 -5.18 27.00
CA ASP A 82 -6.48 -4.58 28.07
C ASP A 82 -6.04 -3.14 27.76
N LYS A 83 -5.61 -2.89 26.51
CA LYS A 83 -5.26 -1.54 26.04
C LYS A 83 -6.45 -0.57 26.07
N THR A 84 -7.65 -1.09 25.84
CA THR A 84 -8.89 -0.29 25.85
C THR A 84 -9.22 0.17 27.28
N HIS A 85 -8.96 -0.66 28.29
CA HIS A 85 -9.16 -0.32 29.70
C HIS A 85 -8.12 0.67 30.25
N GLN A 86 -6.87 0.62 29.78
CA GLN A 86 -5.82 1.56 30.20
C GLN A 86 -5.96 2.96 29.59
N SER A 87 -6.62 3.10 28.44
CA SER A 87 -6.81 4.39 27.78
C SER A 87 -7.99 5.21 28.33
N GLN A 88 -8.75 4.67 29.30
CA GLN A 88 -9.94 5.30 29.90
C GLN A 88 -9.75 5.71 31.38
N ALA A 89 -8.55 5.54 31.93
CA ALA A 89 -8.14 5.98 33.27
C ALA A 89 -7.14 7.13 33.17
#